data_AF-A0A1Q8BNP8-F1
#
_entry.id   AF-A0A1Q8BNP8-F1
#
_cell.length_a   1.000
_cell.length_b   1.000
_cell.length_c   1.000
_cell.angle_alpha   90.00
_cell.angle_beta   90.00
_cell.angle_gamma   90.00
#
_symmetry.space_group_name_H-M   'P 1'
#
loop_
_entity.id
_entity.type
_entity.pdbx_description
1 polymer ?
#
loop_
_entity_poly.entity_id
_entity_poly.type
_entity_poly.pdbx_seq_one_letter_code
_entity_poly.pdbx_strand_id
1 'polypeptide(L)'
;MGHGIPPIQQALDHKIPWSLSNDVETEIPSDFFTQMRTNFFLQRMQIFTRERAKESNVPPLLTVKDIVHVATAGRARANWLDKRTGSLTPGKEADVILLTANAINVMPLNHAYGAIVLGMDTSNVDTVFVGGRVKKWQGQLVGADLDRLRTRTAQSRDYLLAQTKWPRTVLGGYLPGH
;
A
#
# COMPACT_ATOMS: atom_id res chain seq x y z
N MET A 1 13.25 4.77 -12.74
CA MET A 1 12.04 5.41 -12.15
C MET A 1 12.15 6.94 -12.28
N GLY A 2 11.40 7.54 -13.21
CA GLY A 2 11.38 9.00 -13.47
C GLY A 2 9.96 9.54 -13.65
N HIS A 3 8.97 8.90 -13.01
CA HIS A 3 7.54 9.04 -13.29
C HIS A 3 6.92 10.38 -12.83
N GLY A 4 7.69 11.26 -12.20
CA GLY A 4 7.24 12.58 -11.75
C GLY A 4 6.37 12.54 -10.50
N ILE A 5 5.65 13.64 -10.26
CA ILE A 5 4.74 13.78 -9.12
C ILE A 5 3.35 13.31 -9.54
N PRO A 6 2.71 12.37 -8.81
CA PRO A 6 1.37 11.92 -9.15
C PRO A 6 0.36 13.08 -9.13
N PRO A 7 -0.60 13.13 -10.07
CA PRO A 7 -1.53 14.24 -10.24
C PRO A 7 -2.68 14.24 -9.21
N ILE A 8 -2.36 14.07 -7.92
CA ILE A 8 -3.34 13.94 -6.83
C ILE A 8 -4.25 15.16 -6.77
N GLN A 9 -3.68 16.37 -6.67
CA GLN A 9 -4.49 17.58 -6.59
C GLN A 9 -5.24 17.89 -7.89
N GLN A 10 -4.66 17.57 -9.05
CA GLN A 10 -5.34 17.75 -10.33
C GLN A 10 -6.58 16.85 -10.43
N ALA A 11 -6.48 15.58 -10.02
CA ALA A 11 -7.63 14.68 -9.99
C ALA A 11 -8.74 15.22 -9.06
N LEU A 12 -8.35 15.69 -7.87
CA LEU A 12 -9.24 16.34 -6.91
C LEU A 12 -9.97 17.56 -7.50
N ASP A 13 -9.23 18.49 -8.10
CA ASP A 13 -9.76 19.74 -8.66
C ASP A 13 -10.78 19.47 -9.79
N HIS A 14 -10.58 18.39 -10.54
CA HIS A 14 -11.48 17.94 -11.61
C HIS A 14 -12.53 16.92 -11.16
N LYS A 15 -12.63 16.62 -9.86
CA LYS A 15 -13.58 15.63 -9.29
C LYS A 15 -13.44 14.24 -9.92
N ILE A 16 -12.23 13.89 -10.36
CA ILE A 16 -11.91 12.57 -10.88
C ILE A 16 -11.62 11.65 -9.68
N PRO A 17 -12.34 10.53 -9.52
CA PRO A 17 -12.03 9.57 -8.47
C PRO A 17 -10.60 9.04 -8.62
N TRP A 18 -9.84 9.01 -7.53
CA TRP A 18 -8.52 8.38 -7.50
C TRP A 18 -8.48 7.23 -6.50
N SER A 19 -7.50 6.35 -6.67
CA SER A 19 -7.27 5.23 -5.79
C SER A 19 -5.78 4.90 -5.72
N LEU A 20 -5.36 4.15 -4.71
CA LEU A 20 -3.96 3.75 -4.57
C LEU A 20 -3.68 2.41 -5.27
N SER A 21 -2.47 2.29 -5.81
CA SER A 21 -1.89 1.05 -6.30
C SER A 21 -0.45 0.93 -5.80
N ASN A 22 0.07 -0.28 -5.74
CA ASN A 22 1.47 -0.53 -5.41
C ASN A 22 2.34 -0.73 -6.66
N ASP A 23 1.78 -0.52 -7.85
CA ASP A 23 2.44 -0.78 -9.13
C ASP A 23 3.02 -2.21 -9.17
N VAL A 24 4.22 -2.41 -9.71
CA VAL A 24 4.89 -3.72 -9.79
C VAL A 24 5.80 -4.00 -8.59
N GLU A 25 5.62 -5.16 -7.96
CA GLU A 25 6.36 -5.60 -6.77
C GLU A 25 7.83 -5.98 -7.06
N THR A 26 8.26 -5.96 -8.32
CA THR A 26 9.66 -6.20 -8.69
C THR A 26 10.55 -4.98 -8.43
N GLU A 27 9.96 -3.80 -8.28
CA GLU A 27 10.70 -2.55 -8.05
C GLU A 27 10.52 -1.99 -6.63
N ILE A 28 9.38 -2.26 -5.99
CA ILE A 28 9.03 -1.74 -4.67
C ILE A 28 8.35 -2.79 -3.77
N PRO A 29 8.46 -2.68 -2.43
CA PRO A 29 7.76 -3.58 -1.52
C PRO A 29 6.24 -3.55 -1.71
N SER A 30 5.57 -4.68 -1.48
CA SER A 30 4.10 -4.78 -1.40
C SER A 30 3.56 -4.15 -0.12
N ASP A 31 3.61 -2.83 0.00
CA ASP A 31 3.28 -2.10 1.23
C ASP A 31 2.33 -0.91 1.00
N PHE A 32 1.04 -1.14 1.27
CA PHE A 32 0.03 -0.08 1.19
C PHE A 32 0.14 1.00 2.28
N PHE A 33 0.81 0.73 3.41
CA PHE A 33 1.01 1.75 4.44
C PHE A 33 1.96 2.84 3.94
N THR A 34 3.05 2.46 3.28
CA THR A 34 3.94 3.42 2.63
C THR A 34 3.23 4.16 1.50
N GLN A 35 2.38 3.50 0.70
CA GLN A 35 1.59 4.18 -0.33
C GLN A 35 0.62 5.23 0.27
N MET A 36 -0.06 4.88 1.36
CA MET A 36 -0.93 5.80 2.09
C MET A 36 -0.16 7.01 2.64
N ARG A 37 0.97 6.80 3.32
CA ARG A 37 1.84 7.89 3.84
C ARG A 37 2.32 8.80 2.72
N THR A 38 2.82 8.20 1.64
CA THR A 38 3.34 8.96 0.50
C THR A 38 2.26 9.83 -0.13
N ASN A 39 1.06 9.28 -0.37
CA ASN A 39 -0.06 10.06 -0.91
C ASN A 39 -0.49 11.21 0.02
N PHE A 40 -0.58 10.93 1.32
CA PHE A 40 -0.92 11.92 2.35
C PHE A 40 0.06 13.10 2.41
N PHE A 41 1.36 12.83 2.33
CA PHE A 41 2.40 13.86 2.40
C PHE A 41 2.59 14.58 1.07
N LEU A 42 2.49 13.91 -0.07
CA LEU A 42 2.63 14.55 -1.38
C LEU A 42 1.52 15.56 -1.64
N GLN A 43 0.26 15.25 -1.30
CA GLN A 43 -0.82 16.23 -1.43
C GLN A 43 -0.62 17.43 -0.50
N ARG A 44 -0.19 17.19 0.75
CA ARG A 44 0.15 18.27 1.69
C ARG A 44 1.27 19.15 1.17
N MET A 45 2.32 18.57 0.61
CA MET A 45 3.43 19.31 0.02
C MET A 45 2.94 20.21 -1.13
N GLN A 46 2.07 19.69 -2.01
CA GLN A 46 1.45 20.46 -3.09
C GLN A 46 0.66 21.65 -2.52
N ILE A 47 -0.20 21.42 -1.53
CA ILE A 47 -1.01 22.48 -0.92
C ILE A 47 -0.18 23.52 -0.18
N PHE A 48 0.77 23.09 0.67
CA PHE A 48 1.62 24.03 1.41
C PHE A 48 2.54 24.85 0.50
N THR A 49 2.91 24.33 -0.67
CA THR A 49 3.63 25.11 -1.68
C THR A 49 2.76 26.28 -2.17
N ARG A 50 1.50 26.01 -2.49
CA ARG A 50 0.53 27.02 -2.95
C ARG A 50 0.19 28.04 -1.84
N GLU A 51 0.06 27.59 -0.59
CA GLU A 51 -0.12 28.47 0.56
C GLU A 51 1.05 29.43 0.75
N ARG A 52 2.28 28.94 0.68
CA ARG A 52 3.50 29.79 0.80
C ARG A 52 3.63 30.77 -0.36
N ALA A 53 3.15 30.40 -1.55
CA ALA A 53 3.04 31.28 -2.70
C ALA A 53 1.90 32.33 -2.56
N LYS A 54 1.11 32.28 -1.47
CA LYS A 54 -0.01 33.18 -1.19
C LYS A 54 -1.09 33.16 -2.28
N GLU A 55 -1.33 31.99 -2.88
CA GLU A 55 -2.46 31.83 -3.78
C GLU A 55 -3.79 32.07 -3.04
N SER A 56 -4.76 32.68 -3.72
CA SER A 56 -6.04 33.06 -3.11
C SER A 56 -7.04 31.89 -2.99
N ASN A 57 -6.82 30.80 -3.71
CA ASN A 57 -7.75 29.68 -3.85
C ASN A 57 -7.09 28.33 -3.51
N VAL A 58 -6.41 28.26 -2.37
CA VAL A 58 -5.76 27.03 -1.90
C VAL A 58 -6.82 25.98 -1.50
N PRO A 59 -6.80 24.77 -2.10
CA PRO A 59 -7.69 23.67 -1.72
C PRO A 59 -7.40 23.13 -0.30
N PRO A 60 -8.38 22.47 0.35
CA PRO A 60 -8.17 21.85 1.65
C PRO A 60 -7.20 20.65 1.59
N LEU A 61 -6.61 20.33 2.74
CA LEU A 61 -5.77 19.14 2.90
C LEU A 61 -6.61 17.86 2.92
N LEU A 62 -6.09 16.79 2.33
CA LEU A 62 -6.65 15.44 2.49
C LEU A 62 -6.55 14.99 3.94
N THR A 63 -7.62 14.41 4.47
CA THR A 63 -7.63 13.80 5.80
C THR A 63 -7.06 12.39 5.76
N VAL A 64 -6.63 11.85 6.91
CA VAL A 64 -6.26 10.42 7.01
C VAL A 64 -7.43 9.49 6.68
N LYS A 65 -8.67 9.94 6.86
CA LYS A 65 -9.86 9.18 6.49
C LYS A 65 -10.03 9.09 4.98
N ASP A 66 -9.74 10.18 4.25
CA ASP A 66 -9.74 10.18 2.79
C ASP A 66 -8.70 9.19 2.25
N ILE A 67 -7.52 9.16 2.87
CA ILE A 67 -6.45 8.22 2.50
C ILE A 67 -6.87 6.76 2.71
N VAL A 68 -7.47 6.43 3.86
CA VAL A 68 -7.99 5.06 4.08
C VAL A 68 -9.12 4.74 3.09
N HIS A 69 -9.98 5.71 2.76
CA HIS A 69 -11.03 5.53 1.76
C HIS A 69 -10.43 5.16 0.39
N VAL A 70 -9.46 5.91 -0.11
CA VAL A 70 -8.83 5.64 -1.42
C VAL A 70 -7.89 4.44 -1.41
N ALA A 71 -7.54 3.92 -0.24
CA ALA A 71 -6.85 2.64 -0.07
C ALA A 71 -7.79 1.43 0.00
N THR A 72 -9.10 1.65 0.19
CA THR A 72 -10.12 0.58 0.38
C THR A 72 -11.30 0.75 -0.57
N ALA A 73 -12.38 1.41 -0.14
CA ALA A 73 -13.60 1.59 -0.91
C ALA A 73 -13.37 2.30 -2.26
N GLY A 74 -12.47 3.28 -2.31
CA GLY A 74 -12.08 3.97 -3.54
C GLY A 74 -11.45 3.02 -4.57
N ARG A 75 -10.59 2.09 -4.13
CA ARG A 75 -10.00 1.06 -5.00
C ARG A 75 -11.03 0.05 -5.47
N ALA A 76 -11.92 -0.38 -4.58
CA ALA A 76 -12.99 -1.30 -4.96
C ALA A 76 -13.87 -0.67 -6.05
N ARG A 77 -14.22 0.62 -5.92
CA ARG A 77 -14.95 1.36 -6.95
C ARG A 77 -14.16 1.48 -8.25
N ALA A 78 -12.87 1.84 -8.18
CA ALA A 78 -12.01 1.96 -9.36
C ALA A 78 -11.87 0.64 -10.14
N ASN A 79 -12.00 -0.51 -9.46
CA ASN A 79 -11.97 -1.84 -10.07
C ASN A 79 -13.36 -2.45 -10.31
N TRP A 80 -14.45 -1.69 -10.17
CA TRP A 80 -15.84 -2.18 -10.27
C TRP A 80 -16.19 -3.36 -9.34
N LEU A 81 -15.55 -3.40 -8.17
CA LEU A 81 -15.77 -4.39 -7.10
C LEU A 81 -16.48 -3.78 -5.88
N ASP A 82 -16.97 -2.55 -5.96
CA ASP A 82 -17.60 -1.84 -4.83
C ASP A 82 -18.91 -2.47 -4.36
N LYS A 83 -19.56 -3.32 -5.17
CA LYS A 83 -20.69 -4.14 -4.72
C LYS A 83 -20.27 -5.37 -3.91
N ARG A 84 -19.00 -5.77 -4.00
CA ARG A 84 -18.47 -7.03 -3.46
C ARG A 84 -17.54 -6.82 -2.27
N THR A 85 -16.68 -5.80 -2.30
CA THR A 85 -15.63 -5.57 -1.28
C THR A 85 -15.38 -4.07 -1.03
N GLY A 86 -14.33 -3.74 -0.28
CA GLY A 86 -13.84 -2.39 -0.02
C GLY A 86 -14.50 -1.65 1.15
N SER A 87 -15.57 -2.21 1.75
CA SER A 87 -16.17 -1.68 2.97
C SER A 87 -16.77 -2.79 3.82
N LEU A 88 -16.81 -2.59 5.13
CA LEU A 88 -17.53 -3.46 6.06
C LEU A 88 -19.02 -3.11 5.97
N THR A 89 -19.76 -3.86 5.16
CA THR A 89 -21.18 -3.61 4.90
C THR A 89 -21.89 -4.96 4.71
N PRO A 90 -23.04 -5.22 5.37
CA PRO A 90 -23.78 -6.46 5.17
C PRO A 90 -24.05 -6.76 3.69
N GLY A 91 -23.85 -8.02 3.29
CA GLY A 91 -23.98 -8.48 1.90
C GLY A 91 -22.67 -8.44 1.08
N LYS A 92 -21.62 -7.78 1.57
CA LYS A 92 -20.28 -7.83 0.96
C LYS A 92 -19.46 -9.02 1.48
N GLU A 93 -18.40 -9.37 0.75
CA GLU A 93 -17.42 -10.37 1.18
C GLU A 93 -16.73 -9.92 2.48
N ALA A 94 -16.46 -10.88 3.36
CA ALA A 94 -15.72 -10.67 4.59
C ALA A 94 -14.20 -10.60 4.31
N ASP A 95 -13.80 -9.57 3.56
CA ASP A 95 -12.41 -9.18 3.34
C ASP A 95 -12.00 -8.21 4.46
N VAL A 96 -11.34 -8.73 5.49
CA VAL A 96 -11.08 -8.01 6.74
C VAL A 96 -9.63 -8.18 7.14
N ILE A 97 -8.99 -7.08 7.54
CA ILE A 97 -7.68 -7.09 8.18
C ILE A 97 -7.82 -6.64 9.63
N LEU A 98 -7.13 -7.33 10.54
CA LEU A 98 -7.00 -6.93 11.94
C LEU A 98 -5.59 -6.35 12.12
N LEU A 99 -5.53 -5.19 12.77
CA LEU A 99 -4.30 -4.43 12.95
C LEU A 99 -3.94 -4.33 14.43
N THR A 100 -2.70 -4.65 14.77
CA THR A 100 -2.15 -4.58 16.12
C THR A 100 -1.95 -3.11 16.51
N ALA A 101 -2.81 -2.62 17.42
CA ALA A 101 -2.88 -1.22 17.83
C ALA A 101 -2.10 -0.88 19.11
N ASN A 102 -1.39 -1.85 19.69
CA ASN A 102 -0.56 -1.71 20.89
C ASN A 102 0.93 -1.99 20.62
N ALA A 103 1.33 -2.07 19.35
CA ALA A 103 2.73 -2.18 18.97
C ALA A 103 3.49 -0.88 19.25
N ILE A 104 4.82 -0.97 19.42
CA ILE A 104 5.68 0.15 19.81
C ILE A 104 5.55 1.37 18.90
N ASN A 105 5.29 1.16 17.61
CA ASN A 105 5.15 2.23 16.62
C ASN A 105 3.83 3.00 16.70
N VAL A 106 2.84 2.52 17.47
CA VAL A 106 1.49 3.11 17.53
C VAL A 106 0.92 3.24 18.94
N MET A 107 1.67 2.89 19.99
CA MET A 107 1.23 3.02 21.38
C MET A 107 1.56 4.42 21.97
N PRO A 108 0.65 5.03 22.76
CA PRO A 108 -0.76 4.66 22.92
C PRO A 108 -1.59 5.02 21.68
N LEU A 109 -2.67 4.26 21.44
CA LEU A 109 -3.56 4.50 20.31
C LEU A 109 -4.42 5.76 20.53
N ASN A 110 -3.95 6.91 20.07
CA ASN A 110 -4.68 8.18 20.21
C ASN A 110 -5.73 8.41 19.12
N HIS A 111 -5.45 7.99 17.87
CA HIS A 111 -6.33 8.23 16.73
C HIS A 111 -6.19 7.10 15.71
N ALA A 112 -7.21 6.26 15.55
CA ALA A 112 -7.13 5.01 14.76
C ALA A 112 -6.73 5.23 13.29
N TYR A 113 -7.40 6.14 12.57
CA TYR A 113 -7.02 6.46 11.18
C TYR A 113 -5.62 7.07 11.09
N GLY A 114 -5.21 7.80 12.13
CA GLY A 114 -3.88 8.41 12.21
C GLY A 114 -2.81 7.34 12.37
N ALA A 115 -3.04 6.38 13.26
CA ALA A 115 -2.18 5.22 13.42
C ALA A 115 -2.09 4.41 12.12
N ILE A 116 -3.21 4.08 11.48
CA ILE A 116 -3.24 3.32 10.23
C ILE A 116 -2.45 4.04 9.13
N VAL A 117 -2.70 5.33 8.91
CA VAL A 117 -2.09 6.04 7.78
C VAL A 117 -0.67 6.45 8.08
N LEU A 118 -0.32 6.86 9.30
CA LEU A 118 0.95 7.51 9.59
C LEU A 118 1.92 6.68 10.43
N GLY A 119 1.42 5.76 11.27
CA GLY A 119 2.23 5.03 12.24
C GLY A 119 2.45 3.55 11.89
N MET A 120 1.49 2.90 11.26
CA MET A 120 1.52 1.48 10.97
C MET A 120 2.34 1.14 9.73
N ASP A 121 2.83 -0.10 9.71
CA ASP A 121 3.44 -0.78 8.58
C ASP A 121 2.92 -2.23 8.47
N THR A 122 3.47 -3.01 7.53
CA THR A 122 3.03 -4.39 7.28
C THR A 122 3.16 -5.33 8.48
N SER A 123 4.03 -5.03 9.45
CA SER A 123 4.19 -5.79 10.69
C SER A 123 2.99 -5.65 11.62
N ASN A 124 2.23 -4.55 11.53
CA ASN A 124 1.00 -4.37 12.31
C ASN A 124 -0.16 -5.22 11.81
N VAL A 125 -0.08 -5.82 10.61
CA VAL A 125 -1.15 -6.69 10.09
C VAL A 125 -1.08 -8.02 10.82
N ASP A 126 -1.99 -8.26 11.75
CA ASP A 126 -2.01 -9.49 12.54
C ASP A 126 -2.73 -10.62 11.79
N THR A 127 -3.97 -10.35 11.40
CA THR A 127 -4.88 -11.35 10.85
C THR A 127 -5.52 -10.82 9.58
N VAL A 128 -5.70 -11.69 8.58
CA VAL A 128 -6.29 -11.37 7.28
C VAL A 128 -7.33 -12.42 6.93
N PHE A 129 -8.54 -11.97 6.63
CA PHE A 129 -9.63 -12.74 6.05
C PHE A 129 -9.85 -12.32 4.61
N VAL A 130 -10.07 -13.30 3.73
CA VAL A 130 -10.50 -13.09 2.34
C VAL A 130 -11.73 -13.94 2.09
N GLY A 131 -12.86 -13.31 1.77
CA GLY A 131 -14.16 -13.97 1.67
C GLY A 131 -14.52 -14.77 2.92
N GLY A 132 -14.13 -14.29 4.11
CA GLY A 132 -14.34 -14.97 5.39
C GLY A 132 -13.39 -16.12 5.69
N ARG A 133 -12.44 -16.45 4.80
CA ARG A 133 -11.42 -17.48 5.05
C ARG A 133 -10.14 -16.84 5.58
N VAL A 134 -9.61 -17.38 6.67
CA VAL A 134 -8.34 -16.92 7.25
C VAL A 134 -7.19 -17.20 6.27
N LYS A 135 -6.40 -16.16 5.98
CA LYS A 135 -5.18 -16.20 5.15
C LYS A 135 -3.92 -15.81 5.91
N LYS A 136 -4.08 -15.05 6.99
CA LYS A 136 -3.04 -14.75 7.97
C LYS A 136 -3.67 -14.81 9.35
N TRP A 137 -2.98 -15.37 10.33
CA TRP A 137 -3.43 -15.48 11.71
C TRP A 137 -2.24 -15.26 12.65
N GLN A 138 -2.38 -14.37 13.64
CA GLN A 138 -1.35 -14.10 14.64
C GLN A 138 0.03 -13.79 14.02
N GLY A 139 0.05 -12.97 12.97
CA GLY A 139 1.28 -12.60 12.27
C GLY A 139 1.78 -13.63 11.24
N GLN A 140 1.20 -14.83 11.16
CA GLN A 140 1.67 -15.94 10.32
C GLN A 140 0.74 -16.24 9.15
N LEU A 141 1.29 -16.57 7.98
CA LEU A 141 0.50 -16.96 6.80
C LEU A 141 -0.11 -18.36 6.99
N VAL A 142 -1.38 -18.49 6.64
CA VAL A 142 -2.14 -19.75 6.77
C VAL A 142 -2.20 -20.47 5.42
N GLY A 143 -1.76 -21.73 5.41
CA GLY A 143 -1.80 -22.58 4.21
C GLY A 143 -0.73 -22.26 3.16
N ALA A 144 0.32 -21.53 3.53
CA ALA A 144 1.46 -21.23 2.67
C ALA A 144 2.70 -22.04 3.08
N ASP A 145 3.30 -22.74 2.13
CA ASP A 145 4.60 -23.41 2.30
C ASP A 145 5.71 -22.45 1.83
N LEU A 146 6.28 -21.72 2.78
CA LEU A 146 7.28 -20.68 2.50
C LEU A 146 8.62 -21.26 2.05
N ASP A 147 8.98 -22.47 2.48
CA ASP A 147 10.25 -23.10 2.09
C ASP A 147 10.18 -23.59 0.64
N ARG A 148 9.06 -24.20 0.25
CA ARG A 148 8.81 -24.56 -1.14
C ARG A 148 8.71 -23.32 -2.01
N LEU A 149 8.04 -22.26 -1.56
CA LEU A 149 7.94 -21.00 -2.31
C LEU A 149 9.33 -20.38 -2.52
N ARG A 150 10.14 -20.29 -1.46
CA ARG A 150 11.53 -19.80 -1.51
C ARG A 150 12.34 -20.59 -2.53
N THR A 151 12.24 -21.92 -2.51
CA THR A 151 12.96 -22.81 -3.42
C THR A 151 12.57 -22.55 -4.88
N ARG A 152 11.26 -22.50 -5.17
CA ARG A 152 10.76 -22.27 -6.53
C ARG A 152 11.13 -20.90 -7.06
N THR A 153 11.04 -19.85 -6.23
CA THR A 153 11.43 -18.50 -6.62
C THR A 153 12.93 -18.42 -6.93
N ALA A 154 13.77 -19.05 -6.10
CA ALA A 154 15.21 -19.12 -6.35
C ALA A 154 15.55 -19.85 -7.65
N GLN A 155 14.90 -21.00 -7.91
CA GLN A 155 15.08 -21.75 -9.16
C GLN A 155 14.66 -20.94 -10.40
N SER A 156 13.51 -20.25 -10.33
CA SER A 156 13.04 -19.39 -11.42
C SER A 156 14.01 -18.25 -11.70
N ARG A 157 14.50 -17.57 -10.66
CA ARG A 157 15.52 -16.52 -10.77
C ARG A 157 16.80 -17.06 -11.41
N ASP A 158 17.33 -18.16 -10.89
CA ASP A 158 18.60 -18.73 -11.34
C ASP A 158 18.54 -19.19 -12.80
N TYR A 159 17.42 -19.78 -13.22
CA TYR A 159 17.17 -20.12 -14.61
C TYR A 159 17.24 -18.89 -15.52
N LEU A 160 16.45 -17.84 -15.23
CA LEU A 160 16.40 -16.63 -16.06
C LEU A 160 17.77 -15.95 -16.17
N LEU A 161 18.51 -15.87 -15.07
CA LEU A 161 19.82 -15.20 -15.04
C LEU A 161 20.92 -16.02 -15.71
N ALA A 162 20.81 -17.35 -15.71
CA ALA A 162 21.67 -18.21 -16.51
C ALA A 162 21.45 -17.98 -18.02
N GLN A 163 20.19 -17.82 -18.47
CA GLN A 163 19.87 -17.54 -19.87
C GLN A 163 20.42 -16.19 -20.34
N THR A 164 20.46 -15.19 -19.46
CA THR A 164 20.95 -13.84 -19.80
C THR A 164 22.43 -13.63 -19.46
N LYS A 165 23.11 -14.63 -18.88
CA LYS A 165 24.50 -14.53 -18.37
C LYS A 165 24.69 -13.34 -17.42
N TRP A 166 23.69 -13.07 -16.58
CA TRP A 166 23.70 -11.89 -15.73
C TRP A 166 24.76 -12.01 -14.62
N PRO A 167 25.58 -10.97 -14.39
CA PRO A 167 26.69 -11.04 -13.45
C PRO A 167 26.24 -11.05 -11.98
N ARG A 168 26.98 -11.80 -11.16
CA ARG A 168 26.79 -11.89 -9.70
C ARG A 168 27.59 -10.81 -8.96
N THR A 169 27.11 -10.45 -7.77
CA THR A 169 27.86 -9.57 -6.84
C THR A 169 28.69 -10.40 -5.87
N VAL A 170 29.73 -9.77 -5.31
CA VAL A 170 30.54 -10.36 -4.23
C VAL A 170 29.80 -10.44 -2.89
N LEU A 171 28.75 -9.64 -2.71
CA LEU A 171 27.92 -9.62 -1.50
C LEU A 171 26.78 -10.66 -1.53
N GLY A 172 26.68 -11.42 -2.62
CA GLY A 172 25.55 -12.32 -2.87
C GLY A 172 24.44 -11.64 -3.66
N GLY A 173 23.79 -12.41 -4.54
CA GLY A 173 22.82 -11.89 -5.50
C GLY A 173 23.48 -11.48 -6.82
N TYR A 174 22.86 -10.52 -7.50
CA TYR A 174 23.15 -10.16 -8.89
C TYR A 174 23.34 -8.64 -9.02
N LEU A 175 24.18 -8.21 -9.97
CA LEU A 175 24.42 -6.78 -10.16
C LEU A 175 23.11 -6.06 -10.50
N PRO A 176 22.91 -4.82 -10.05
CA PRO A 176 21.73 -4.04 -10.39
C PRO A 176 21.66 -3.82 -11.90
N GLY A 177 20.44 -3.87 -12.46
CA GLY A 177 20.17 -3.34 -13.80
C GLY A 177 20.29 -1.82 -13.82
N HIS A 178 20.57 -1.26 -15.00
CA HIS A 178 20.57 0.18 -15.24
C HIS A 178 19.22 0.62 -15.80
#